data_AF-A0A821JW44-F1
#
_entry.id   AF-A0A821JW44-F1
#
_cell.length_a   1.000
_cell.length_b   1.000
_cell.length_c   1.000
_cell.angle_alpha   90.00
_cell.angle_beta   90.00
_cell.angle_gamma   90.00
#
_symmetry.space_group_name_H-M   'P 1'
#
loop_
_entity.id
_entity.type
_entity.pdbx_description
1 polymer ?
#
loop_
_entity_poly.entity_id
_entity_poly.type
_entity_poly.pdbx_seq_one_letter_code
_entity_poly.pdbx_strand_id
1 'polypeptide(L)'
;EGCFTCHGAATAYEVRVIPRTPNLFFSCSDDCTVRLYDLRTKSNCLKAHCNDDVIIRSKWGITSIDINPMNPNEIVCACSDS
;
A
#
# COMPACT_ATOMS: atom_id res chain seq x y z
N GLU A 1 -10.75 -7.97 -14.77
CA GLU A 1 -10.00 -6.76 -14.39
C GLU A 1 -10.20 -6.42 -12.91
N GLY A 2 -9.16 -6.56 -12.09
CA GLY A 2 -9.16 -6.14 -10.68
C GLY A 2 -8.63 -4.72 -10.53
N CYS A 3 -9.36 -3.84 -9.83
CA CYS A 3 -8.99 -2.42 -9.68
C CYS A 3 -9.25 -1.95 -8.24
N PHE A 4 -8.28 -1.24 -7.66
CA PHE A 4 -8.36 -0.68 -6.31
C PHE A 4 -8.23 0.84 -6.39
N THR A 5 -9.33 1.56 -6.19
CA THR A 5 -9.34 3.05 -6.18
C THR A 5 -9.26 3.61 -4.76
N CYS A 6 -8.69 2.85 -3.83
CA CYS A 6 -8.80 3.15 -2.39
C CYS A 6 -8.02 4.39 -1.97
N HIS A 7 -6.91 4.71 -2.67
CA HIS A 7 -6.17 5.97 -2.52
C HIS A 7 -6.97 7.19 -3.04
N GLY A 8 -8.14 6.97 -3.65
CA GLY A 8 -9.04 8.04 -4.06
C GLY A 8 -8.44 8.89 -5.18
N ALA A 9 -8.39 10.21 -4.97
CA ALA A 9 -7.82 11.17 -5.91
C ALA A 9 -6.29 11.30 -5.81
N ALA A 10 -5.67 10.56 -4.89
CA ALA A 10 -4.23 10.59 -4.65
C ALA A 10 -3.48 9.65 -5.61
N THR A 11 -2.22 9.97 -5.88
CA THR A 11 -1.32 9.18 -6.72
C THR A 11 -0.73 8.03 -5.91
N ALA A 12 -0.88 6.80 -6.40
CA ALA A 12 -0.11 5.66 -5.90
C ALA A 12 1.27 5.66 -6.57
N TYR A 13 2.34 5.70 -5.77
CA TYR A 13 3.72 5.80 -6.30
C TYR A 13 4.37 4.43 -6.49
N GLU A 14 4.18 3.52 -5.54
CA GLU A 14 4.84 2.22 -5.56
C GLU A 14 3.91 1.11 -5.10
N VAL A 15 4.13 -0.07 -5.68
CA VAL A 15 3.53 -1.34 -5.27
C VAL A 15 4.63 -2.36 -5.00
N ARG A 16 4.52 -3.07 -3.88
CA ARG A 16 5.49 -4.09 -3.46
C ARG A 16 4.79 -5.37 -3.03
N VAL A 17 5.07 -6.46 -3.75
CA VAL A 17 4.56 -7.79 -3.41
C VAL A 17 5.37 -8.35 -2.24
N ILE A 18 4.71 -8.95 -1.26
CA ILE A 18 5.40 -9.59 -0.14
C ILE A 18 6.13 -10.85 -0.64
N PRO A 19 7.46 -10.98 -0.41
CA PRO A 19 8.20 -12.17 -0.81
C PRO A 19 7.53 -13.45 -0.31
N ARG A 20 7.48 -14.47 -1.17
CA ARG A 20 6.87 -15.79 -0.89
C ARG A 20 5.35 -15.78 -0.63
N THR A 21 4.69 -14.61 -0.72
CA THR A 21 3.23 -14.50 -0.59
C THR A 21 2.66 -13.62 -1.71
N PRO A 22 2.56 -14.14 -2.95
CA PRO A 22 2.24 -13.32 -4.14
C PRO A 22 0.82 -12.74 -4.15
N ASN A 23 -0.06 -13.20 -3.25
CA ASN A 23 -1.41 -12.68 -3.09
C ASN A 23 -1.47 -11.43 -2.21
N LEU A 24 -0.38 -11.11 -1.50
CA LEU A 24 -0.27 -9.95 -0.63
C LEU A 24 0.65 -8.91 -1.26
N PHE A 25 0.18 -7.68 -1.34
CA PHE A 25 0.99 -6.57 -1.82
C PHE A 25 0.68 -5.28 -1.06
N PHE A 26 1.71 -4.45 -0.90
CA PHE A 26 1.61 -3.10 -0.39
C PHE A 26 1.44 -2.09 -1.52
N SER A 27 0.77 -0.98 -1.23
CA SER A 27 0.84 0.24 -2.03
C SER A 27 1.09 1.46 -1.14
N CYS A 28 1.89 2.42 -1.61
CA CYS A 28 2.01 3.77 -1.00
C CYS A 28 1.44 4.86 -1.91
N SER A 29 1.10 5.99 -1.29
CA SER A 29 0.56 7.15 -1.98
C SER A 29 0.88 8.47 -1.26
N ASP A 30 0.73 9.59 -1.99
CA ASP A 30 0.61 10.93 -1.42
C ASP A 30 -0.63 11.15 -0.54
N ASP A 31 -1.58 10.19 -0.45
CA ASP A 31 -2.62 10.20 0.59
C ASP A 31 -2.10 9.93 2.02
N CYS A 32 -0.77 9.84 2.17
CA CYS A 32 -0.07 9.61 3.42
C CYS A 32 -0.34 8.22 4.03
N THR A 33 -0.71 7.23 3.22
CA THR A 33 -0.95 5.86 3.68
C THR A 33 -0.12 4.80 2.96
N VAL A 34 0.18 3.72 3.69
CA VAL A 34 0.51 2.41 3.10
C VAL A 34 -0.66 1.47 3.32
N ARG A 35 -1.03 0.73 2.27
CA ARG A 35 -2.13 -0.24 2.30
C ARG A 35 -1.65 -1.63 1.98
N LEU A 36 -2.20 -2.64 2.64
CA LEU A 36 -1.94 -4.06 2.39
C LEU A 36 -3.20 -4.71 1.84
N TYR A 37 -3.13 -5.19 0.60
CA TYR A 37 -4.23 -5.91 -0.03
C TYR A 37 -3.97 -7.40 -0.05
N ASP A 38 -5.03 -8.19 0.12
CA ASP A 38 -5.03 -9.64 -0.06
C ASP A 38 -5.96 -10.05 -1.21
N LEU A 39 -5.38 -10.49 -2.32
CA LEU A 39 -6.11 -10.90 -3.51
C LEU A 39 -7.00 -12.14 -3.30
N ARG A 40 -6.79 -12.91 -2.23
CA ARG A 40 -7.62 -14.07 -1.88
C ARG A 40 -8.95 -13.65 -1.27
N THR A 41 -8.97 -12.49 -0.60
CA THR A 41 -10.18 -11.97 0.06
C THR A 41 -10.89 -10.95 -0.80
N LYS A 42 -10.13 -10.20 -1.60
CA LYS A 42 -10.63 -9.03 -2.33
C LYS A 42 -9.83 -8.82 -3.60
N SER A 43 -10.49 -8.84 -4.75
CA SER A 43 -9.87 -8.62 -6.06
C SER A 43 -10.08 -7.20 -6.63
N ASN A 44 -10.92 -6.38 -6.00
CA ASN A 44 -11.16 -4.99 -6.36
C ASN A 44 -11.73 -4.17 -5.17
N CYS A 45 -11.67 -2.84 -5.27
CA CYS A 45 -12.32 -1.92 -4.34
C CYS A 45 -12.63 -0.59 -5.03
N LEU A 46 -13.90 -0.17 -5.01
CA LEU A 46 -14.34 1.13 -5.55
C LEU A 46 -14.94 2.05 -4.46
N LYS A 47 -14.79 1.67 -3.19
CA LYS A 47 -15.36 2.40 -2.05
C LYS A 47 -14.65 3.75 -1.91
N ALA A 48 -15.42 4.84 -2.01
CA ALA A 48 -14.94 6.17 -1.69
C ALA A 48 -14.48 6.23 -0.23
N HIS A 49 -13.37 6.91 0.04
CA HIS A 49 -12.77 7.02 1.38
C HIS A 49 -12.57 5.66 2.09
N CYS A 50 -12.23 4.61 1.33
CA CYS A 50 -11.93 3.29 1.89
C CYS A 50 -10.72 3.37 2.82
N ASN A 51 -10.80 2.78 4.01
CA ASN A 51 -9.71 2.68 4.98
C ASN A 51 -9.45 1.24 5.43
N ASP A 52 -10.13 0.27 4.82
CA ASP A 52 -10.18 -1.12 5.27
C ASP A 52 -8.79 -1.80 5.20
N ASP A 53 -7.97 -1.40 4.23
CA ASP A 53 -6.67 -2.00 3.91
C ASP A 53 -5.47 -1.15 4.42
N VAL A 54 -5.71 -0.07 5.17
CA VAL A 54 -4.63 0.84 5.64
C VAL A 54 -3.86 0.22 6.81
N ILE A 55 -2.53 0.13 6.67
CA ILE A 55 -1.64 -0.43 7.71
C ILE A 55 -0.65 0.58 8.30
N ILE A 56 -0.28 1.63 7.55
CA ILE A 56 0.59 2.71 8.02
C ILE A 56 -0.03 4.04 7.64
N ARG A 57 0.08 5.01 8.54
CA ARG A 57 -0.20 6.42 8.28
C ARG A 57 1.07 7.23 8.55
N SER A 58 1.44 8.06 7.59
CA SER A 58 2.50 9.04 7.74
C SER A 58 1.90 10.44 7.86
N LYS A 59 2.73 11.41 8.29
CA LYS A 59 2.38 12.83 8.25
C LYS A 59 2.42 13.37 6.81
N TRP A 60 3.16 12.71 5.94
CA TRP A 60 3.45 13.19 4.59
C TRP A 60 3.29 12.09 3.56
N GLY A 61 3.22 12.49 2.29
CA GLY A 61 3.04 11.57 1.17
C GLY A 61 4.19 10.58 1.08
N ILE A 62 3.88 9.30 0.91
CA ILE A 62 4.86 8.22 0.84
C ILE A 62 5.13 7.91 -0.64
N THR A 63 6.39 8.00 -1.04
CA THR A 63 6.82 7.83 -2.43
C THR A 63 7.54 6.52 -2.68
N SER A 64 8.03 5.86 -1.63
CA SER A 64 8.64 4.54 -1.77
C SER A 64 8.44 3.63 -0.55
N ILE A 65 8.44 2.32 -0.78
CA ILE A 65 8.37 1.24 0.22
C ILE A 65 9.39 0.15 -0.15
N ASP A 66 10.04 -0.42 0.87
CA ASP A 66 10.75 -1.71 0.73
C ASP A 66 10.45 -2.65 1.91
N ILE A 67 10.64 -3.94 1.69
CA ILE A 67 10.31 -5.02 2.64
C ILE A 67 11.60 -5.73 3.03
N ASN A 68 11.83 -5.92 4.33
CA ASN A 68 12.97 -6.71 4.78
C ASN A 68 12.84 -8.16 4.25
N PRO A 69 13.79 -8.64 3.40
CA PRO A 69 13.69 -9.95 2.78
C PRO A 69 13.85 -11.11 3.77
N MET A 70 14.44 -10.86 4.95
CA MET A 70 14.64 -11.84 6.01
C MET A 70 13.49 -11.85 7.02
N ASN A 71 12.82 -10.71 7.20
CA ASN A 71 11.68 -10.56 8.09
C ASN A 71 10.57 -9.73 7.42
N PRO A 72 9.63 -10.34 6.68
CA PRO A 72 8.59 -9.61 5.94
C PRO A 72 7.61 -8.80 6.79
N ASN A 73 7.69 -8.90 8.12
CA ASN A 73 6.93 -8.06 9.05
C ASN A 73 7.56 -6.67 9.24
N GLU A 74 8.78 -6.47 8.76
CA GLU A 74 9.49 -5.19 8.79
C GLU A 74 9.48 -4.55 7.41
N ILE A 75 8.99 -3.31 7.35
CA ILE A 75 8.98 -2.52 6.12
C ILE A 75 9.53 -1.13 6.40
N VAL A 76 10.10 -0.52 5.36
CA VAL A 76 10.57 0.86 5.38
C VAL A 76 9.78 1.67 4.36
N CYS A 77 9.59 2.96 4.62
CA CYS A 77 8.92 3.87 3.70
C CYS A 77 9.66 5.21 3.62
N ALA A 78 9.72 5.79 2.42
CA ALA A 78 10.29 7.12 2.15
C ALA A 78 9.17 8.13 1.86
N CYS A 79 9.34 9.37 2.33
CA CYS A 79 8.34 10.43 2.29
C CYS A 79 8.82 11.66 1.49
N SER A 80 7.88 12.45 0.98
CA SER A 80 8.14 13.64 0.15
C SER A 80 8.66 14.87 0.90
N ASP A 81 8.72 14.89 2.23
CA ASP A 81 9.22 16.02 3.03
C ASP A 81 10.64 15.84 3.59
N SER A 82 11.45 14.95 3.00
CA SER A 82 12.89 14.87 3.29
C SER A 82 13.66 16.10 2.81
#